data_AF-A0A6G6X3V9-F1
#
_entry.id   AF-A0A6G6X3V9-F1
#
_cell.length_a   1.000
_cell.length_b   1.000
_cell.length_c   1.000
_cell.angle_alpha   90.00
_cell.angle_beta   90.00
_cell.angle_gamma   90.00
#
_symmetry.space_group_name_H-M   'P 1'
#
loop_
_entity.id
_entity.type
_entity.pdbx_description
1 polymer ?
#
loop_
_entity_poly.entity_id
_entity_poly.type
_entity_poly.pdbx_seq_one_letter_code
_entity_poly.pdbx_strand_id
1 'polypeptide(L)'
;MEQEIITPKAPPAPISHSMGIFHSFLSAAGVVLLSITKLGAALAAVIWAVSQLLGLPDMVMYALMALGVIPVIWATLWVAGRAWHVEQLLETGRDVDRPVFEALYYWKKH
;
A
#
# COMPACT_ATOMS: atom_id res chain seq x y z
N MET A 1 -28.45 -6.45 25.24
CA MET A 1 -28.15 -5.97 23.87
C MET A 1 -27.52 -7.15 23.16
N GLU A 2 -28.34 -7.93 22.46
CA GLU A 2 -27.88 -9.09 21.70
C GLU A 2 -27.09 -8.58 20.50
N GLN A 3 -25.79 -8.81 20.52
CA GLN A 3 -24.87 -8.39 19.49
C GLN A 3 -25.09 -9.34 18.30
N GLU A 4 -25.79 -8.87 17.26
CA GLU A 4 -25.97 -9.62 16.01
C GLU A 4 -24.59 -9.94 15.43
N ILE A 5 -24.18 -11.20 15.58
CA ILE A 5 -22.97 -11.75 14.95
C ILE A 5 -23.28 -11.83 13.45
N ILE A 6 -22.91 -10.79 12.72
CA ILE A 6 -22.93 -10.78 11.25
C ILE A 6 -21.96 -11.88 10.81
N THR A 7 -22.47 -13.08 10.60
CA THR A 7 -21.69 -14.21 10.11
C THR A 7 -21.38 -13.96 8.63
N PRO A 8 -20.10 -13.82 8.25
CA PRO A 8 -19.76 -13.65 6.84
C PRO A 8 -20.24 -14.88 6.05
N LYS A 9 -21.11 -14.68 5.07
CA LYS A 9 -21.64 -15.74 4.17
C LYS A 9 -20.60 -16.29 3.18
N ALA A 10 -19.39 -15.73 3.18
CA ALA A 10 -18.32 -16.20 2.33
C ALA A 10 -17.69 -17.44 2.98
N PRO A 11 -17.54 -18.57 2.27
CA PRO A 11 -16.79 -19.71 2.80
C PRO A 11 -15.40 -19.21 3.21
N PRO A 12 -14.83 -19.61 4.36
CA PRO A 12 -13.51 -19.13 4.79
C PRO A 12 -12.50 -19.31 3.67
N ALA A 13 -11.54 -18.40 3.55
CA ALA A 13 -10.55 -18.52 2.48
C ALA A 13 -9.88 -19.87 2.66
N PRO A 14 -9.68 -20.66 1.58
CA PRO A 14 -8.88 -21.87 1.73
C PRO A 14 -7.61 -21.45 2.47
N ILE A 15 -7.28 -22.20 3.52
CA ILE A 15 -6.04 -22.05 4.30
C ILE A 15 -4.91 -22.37 3.31
N SER A 16 -4.61 -21.41 2.47
CA SER A 16 -3.86 -21.52 1.23
C SER A 16 -2.86 -20.38 1.26
N HIS A 17 -2.02 -20.41 2.28
CA HIS A 17 -0.59 -20.68 2.11
C HIS A 17 0.08 -20.24 3.39
N SER A 18 0.61 -21.20 4.15
CA SER A 18 1.78 -20.98 4.98
C SER A 18 2.95 -20.68 4.03
N MET A 19 2.93 -19.52 3.38
CA MET A 19 4.13 -19.00 2.76
C MET A 19 5.05 -18.74 3.96
N GLY A 20 6.05 -19.60 4.16
CA GLY A 20 6.90 -19.51 5.36
C GLY A 20 7.43 -18.09 5.53
N ILE A 21 7.78 -17.70 6.77
CA ILE A 21 8.20 -16.33 7.16
C ILE A 21 9.15 -15.69 6.12
N PHE A 22 10.07 -16.48 5.57
CA PHE A 22 11.00 -16.05 4.52
C PHE A 22 10.34 -15.55 3.22
N HIS A 23 9.32 -16.25 2.73
CA HIS A 23 8.61 -15.88 1.51
C HIS A 23 7.65 -14.70 1.73
N SER A 24 7.05 -14.58 2.92
CA SER A 24 6.27 -13.40 3.32
C SER A 24 7.17 -12.16 3.39
N PHE A 25 8.34 -12.29 4.01
CA PHE A 25 9.38 -11.25 4.00
C PHE A 25 9.80 -10.85 2.57
N LEU A 26 10.05 -11.82 1.68
CA LEU A 26 10.40 -11.55 0.27
C LEU A 26 9.28 -10.82 -0.48
N SER A 27 8.02 -11.19 -0.23
CA SER A 27 6.85 -10.52 -0.79
C SER A 27 6.76 -9.06 -0.30
N ALA A 28 6.86 -8.85 1.02
CA ALA A 28 6.85 -7.52 1.62
C ALA A 28 8.00 -6.65 1.11
N ALA A 29 9.22 -7.19 1.08
CA ALA A 29 10.41 -6.51 0.55
C ALA A 29 10.23 -6.14 -0.93
N GLY A 30 9.67 -7.04 -1.74
CA GLY A 30 9.36 -6.77 -3.16
C GLY A 30 8.35 -5.63 -3.34
N VAL A 31 7.27 -5.62 -2.54
CA VAL A 31 6.25 -4.57 -2.60
C VAL A 31 6.80 -3.21 -2.13
N VAL A 32 7.67 -3.21 -1.12
CA VAL A 32 8.38 -2.01 -0.64
C VAL A 32 9.32 -1.46 -1.70
N LEU A 33 10.13 -2.31 -2.35
CA LEU A 33 11.00 -1.96 -3.47
C LEU A 33 10.23 -1.40 -4.68
N LEU A 34 9.11 -2.02 -5.04
CA LEU A 34 8.25 -1.52 -6.10
C LEU A 34 7.66 -0.16 -5.75
N SER A 35 7.26 0.04 -4.49
CA SER A 35 6.70 1.31 -4.03
C SER A 35 7.73 2.43 -4.10
N ILE A 36 8.95 2.21 -3.58
CA ILE A 36 9.98 3.26 -3.62
C ILE A 36 10.39 3.58 -5.06
N THR A 37 10.50 2.57 -5.91
CA THR A 37 10.99 2.72 -7.28
C THR A 37 9.95 3.38 -8.18
N LYS A 38 8.72 2.87 -8.20
CA LYS A 38 7.67 3.41 -9.07
C LYS A 38 7.22 4.80 -8.62
N LEU A 39 7.02 4.99 -7.33
CA LEU A 39 6.52 6.24 -6.77
C LEU A 39 7.63 7.31 -6.81
N GLY A 40 8.87 6.94 -6.50
CA GLY A 40 10.03 7.82 -6.65
C GLY A 40 10.29 8.23 -8.10
N ALA A 41 10.32 7.27 -9.04
CA ALA A 41 10.55 7.58 -10.44
C ALA A 41 9.42 8.41 -11.06
N ALA A 42 8.16 8.09 -10.75
CA ALA A 42 7.02 8.86 -11.25
C ALA A 42 7.05 10.30 -10.74
N LEU A 43 7.33 10.51 -9.45
CA LEU A 43 7.36 11.83 -8.85
C LEU A 43 8.55 12.67 -9.36
N ALA A 44 9.72 12.05 -9.52
CA ALA A 44 10.87 12.69 -10.15
C ALA A 44 10.58 13.09 -11.60
N ALA A 45 9.94 12.20 -12.38
CA ALA A 45 9.56 12.49 -13.76
C ALA A 45 8.54 13.63 -13.86
N VAL A 46 7.54 13.66 -12.96
CA VAL A 46 6.55 14.75 -12.91
C VAL A 46 7.23 16.08 -12.56
N ILE A 47 8.06 16.12 -11.52
CA ILE A 47 8.78 17.34 -11.11
C ILE A 47 9.67 17.85 -12.24
N TRP A 48 10.39 16.94 -12.90
CA TRP A 48 11.23 17.32 -14.04
C TRP A 48 10.38 17.86 -15.18
N ALA A 49 9.32 17.15 -15.59
CA ALA A 49 8.45 17.60 -16.68
C ALA A 49 7.81 18.97 -16.39
N VAL A 50 7.31 19.18 -15.17
CA VAL A 50 6.74 20.47 -14.73
C VAL A 50 7.80 21.57 -14.70
N SER A 51 9.02 21.26 -14.25
CA SER A 51 10.11 22.25 -14.20
C SER A 51 10.52 22.71 -15.59
N GLN A 52 10.58 21.80 -16.55
CA GLN A 52 10.86 22.14 -17.96
C GLN A 52 9.71 22.92 -18.60
N LEU A 53 8.46 22.55 -18.30
CA LEU A 53 7.28 23.23 -18.84
C LEU A 53 7.15 24.68 -18.35
N LEU A 54 7.48 24.93 -17.07
CA LEU A 54 7.38 26.25 -16.45
C LEU A 54 8.68 27.07 -16.55
N GLY A 55 9.77 26.49 -17.06
CA GLY A 55 11.09 27.14 -17.10
C GLY A 55 11.65 27.43 -15.70
N LEU A 56 11.39 26.56 -14.73
CA LEU A 56 11.87 26.75 -13.36
C LEU A 56 13.41 26.64 -13.30
N PRO A 57 14.08 27.47 -12.48
CA PRO A 57 15.52 27.37 -12.28
C PRO A 57 15.88 26.07 -11.53
N ASP A 58 17.05 25.51 -11.84
CA ASP A 58 17.51 24.19 -11.35
C ASP A 58 17.45 24.04 -9.83
N MET A 59 17.76 25.09 -9.07
CA MET A 59 17.65 25.06 -7.60
C MET A 59 16.23 24.73 -7.12
N VAL A 60 15.20 25.27 -7.78
CA VAL A 60 13.81 25.03 -7.41
C VAL A 60 13.41 23.60 -7.79
N MET A 61 13.84 23.11 -8.94
CA MET A 61 13.63 21.71 -9.34
C MET A 61 14.22 20.74 -8.32
N TYR A 62 15.47 20.95 -7.90
CA TYR A 62 16.11 20.08 -6.91
C TYR A 62 15.47 20.20 -5.52
N ALA A 63 15.03 21.40 -5.11
CA ALA A 63 14.27 21.58 -3.88
C ALA A 63 12.94 20.79 -3.92
N LEU A 64 12.22 20.85 -5.04
CA LEU A 64 11.00 20.07 -5.23
C LEU A 64 11.27 18.56 -5.22
N MET A 65 12.36 18.11 -5.84
CA MET A 65 12.77 16.71 -5.79
C MET A 65 13.07 16.26 -4.35
N ALA A 66 13.81 17.06 -3.58
CA ALA A 66 14.12 16.76 -2.18
C ALA A 66 12.86 16.71 -1.31
N LEU A 67 11.94 17.66 -1.48
CA LEU A 67 10.64 17.65 -0.80
C LEU A 67 9.80 16.44 -1.23
N GLY A 68 9.89 16.04 -2.49
CA GLY A 68 9.24 14.86 -3.06
C GLY A 68 9.68 13.52 -2.46
N VAL A 69 10.88 13.45 -1.88
CA VAL A 69 11.35 12.25 -1.17
C VAL A 69 10.51 11.98 0.08
N ILE A 70 9.99 13.01 0.74
CA ILE A 70 9.20 12.89 1.97
C ILE A 70 7.95 11.99 1.77
N PRO A 71 7.03 12.29 0.83
CA PRO A 71 5.86 11.43 0.61
C PRO A 71 6.23 10.04 0.09
N VAL A 72 7.35 9.89 -0.64
CA VAL A 72 7.84 8.58 -1.09
C VAL A 72 8.26 7.74 0.11
N ILE A 73 9.11 8.26 0.99
CA ILE A 73 9.54 7.56 2.22
C ILE A 73 8.33 7.24 3.09
N TRP A 74 7.42 8.21 3.28
CA TRP A 74 6.21 8.00 4.06
C TRP A 74 5.36 6.86 3.51
N ALA A 75 5.09 6.85 2.19
CA ALA A 75 4.34 5.80 1.55
C ALA A 75 5.05 4.44 1.66
N THR A 76 6.37 4.41 1.51
CA THR A 76 7.18 3.19 1.67
C THR A 76 7.07 2.63 3.09
N LEU A 77 7.19 3.47 4.12
CA LEU A 77 7.03 3.06 5.52
C LEU A 77 5.62 2.56 5.81
N TRP A 78 4.61 3.25 5.26
CA TRP A 78 3.20 2.84 5.41
C TRP A 78 2.93 1.47 4.77
N VAL A 79 3.42 1.25 3.55
CA VAL A 79 3.28 -0.03 2.84
C VAL A 79 3.99 -1.15 3.60
N ALA A 80 5.19 -0.91 4.10
CA ALA A 80 5.91 -1.87 4.94
C ALA A 80 5.13 -2.21 6.22
N GLY A 81 4.64 -1.18 6.93
CA GLY A 81 3.85 -1.37 8.14
C GLY A 81 2.52 -2.10 7.90
N ARG A 82 1.86 -1.82 6.77
CA ARG A 82 0.63 -2.52 6.36
C ARG A 82 0.89 -3.98 6.02
N ALA A 83 1.99 -4.29 5.33
CA ALA A 83 2.38 -5.66 5.04
C ALA A 83 2.61 -6.44 6.35
N TRP A 84 3.38 -5.87 7.27
CA TRP A 84 3.62 -6.46 8.60
C TRP A 84 2.33 -6.66 9.40
N HIS A 85 1.42 -5.68 9.40
CA HIS A 85 0.15 -5.79 10.11
C HIS A 85 -0.74 -6.90 9.55
N VAL A 86 -0.76 -7.08 8.23
CA VAL A 86 -1.50 -8.17 7.57
C VAL A 86 -0.90 -9.53 7.95
N GLU A 87 0.43 -9.65 7.97
CA GLU A 87 1.11 -10.88 8.41
C GLU A 87 0.77 -11.24 9.86
N GLN A 88 0.77 -10.27 10.79
CA GLN A 88 0.37 -10.47 12.18
C GLN A 88 -1.09 -10.96 12.33
N LEU A 89 -2.00 -10.46 11.50
CA LEU A 89 -3.40 -10.93 11.49
C LEU A 89 -3.52 -12.37 11.00
N LEU A 90 -2.78 -12.72 9.95
CA LEU A 90 -2.72 -14.08 9.42
C LEU A 90 -2.13 -15.07 10.44
N GLU A 91 -1.07 -14.69 11.16
CA GLU A 91 -0.45 -15.51 12.21
C GLU A 91 -1.39 -15.75 13.40
N THR A 92 -2.23 -14.77 13.74
CA THR A 92 -3.22 -14.89 14.83
C THR A 92 -4.50 -15.61 14.43
N GLY A 93 -4.55 -16.19 13.23
CA GLY A 93 -5.71 -16.91 12.70
C GLY A 93 -6.94 -16.02 12.49
N ARG A 94 -6.74 -14.69 12.46
CA ARG A 94 -7.81 -13.73 12.16
C ARG A 94 -7.91 -13.61 10.65
N ASP A 95 -9.13 -13.78 10.12
CA ASP A 95 -9.41 -13.50 8.72
C ASP A 95 -9.04 -12.03 8.44
N VAL A 96 -8.11 -11.82 7.51
CA VAL A 96 -7.89 -10.51 6.92
C VAL A 96 -9.12 -10.25 6.06
N ASP A 97 -9.85 -9.16 6.33
CA ASP A 97 -11.03 -8.78 5.55
C ASP A 97 -10.72 -8.94 4.07
N ARG A 98 -11.47 -9.83 3.40
CA ARG A 98 -11.31 -10.03 1.96
C ARG A 98 -11.51 -8.68 1.29
N PRO A 99 -10.59 -8.22 0.43
CA PRO A 99 -10.84 -7.02 -0.34
C PRO A 99 -12.14 -7.24 -1.13
N VAL A 100 -13.17 -6.48 -0.77
CA VAL A 100 -14.43 -6.48 -1.50
C VAL A 100 -14.17 -5.71 -2.79
N PHE A 101 -13.88 -6.43 -3.87
CA PHE A 101 -13.61 -5.86 -5.21
C PHE A 101 -14.90 -5.37 -5.89
N GLU A 102 -15.82 -4.78 -5.14
CA GLU A 102 -16.98 -4.09 -5.69
C GLU A 102 -16.76 -2.59 -5.53
N ALA A 103 -16.52 -1.91 -6.65
CA ALA A 103 -16.20 -0.47 -6.69
C ALA A 103 -17.25 0.43 -6.01
N LEU A 104 -18.47 -0.08 -5.76
CA LEU A 104 -19.59 0.65 -5.16
C LEU A 104 -20.09 0.01 -3.85
N TYR A 105 -19.36 -0.96 -3.27
CA TYR A 105 -19.83 -1.70 -2.09
C TYR A 105 -20.22 -0.76 -0.92
N TYR A 106 -19.37 0.22 -0.63
CA TYR A 106 -19.60 1.19 0.43
C TYR A 106 -20.59 2.29 0.07
N TRP A 107 -20.96 2.44 -1.20
CA TRP A 107 -22.01 3.37 -1.64
C TRP A 107 -23.40 2.74 -1.67
N LYS A 108 -23.51 1.42 -1.51
CA LYS A 108 -24.78 0.70 -1.53
C LYS A 108 -25.57 0.78 -0.21
N LYS A 109 -25.06 1.52 0.78
CA LYS A 109 -25.71 1.67 2.09
C LYS A 109 -26.25 3.09 2.25
N HIS A 110 -27.38 3.36 1.61
CA HIS A 110 -28.47 4.21 2.09
C HIS A 110 -29.73 3.97 1.26
#